data_AF-A0A934TDZ2-F1
#
_entry.id   AF-A0A934TDZ2-F1
#
_cell.length_a   1.000
_cell.length_b   1.000
_cell.length_c   1.000
_cell.angle_alpha   90.00
_cell.angle_beta   90.00
_cell.angle_gamma   90.00
#
_symmetry.space_group_name_H-M   'P 1'
#
loop_
_entity.id
_entity.type
_entity.pdbx_description
1 polymer ?
#
loop_
_entity_poly.entity_id
_entity_poly.type
_entity_poly.pdbx_seq_one_letter_code
_entity_poly.pdbx_strand_id
1 'polypeptide(L)'
;MKTLDEKSAEYSAKLCNQSGNYSKGELETAYCQGATENAKLTKGEFGTFGQALESIKHGFLVTRKGWNGKGMFIFMRPADEIRVDIVVNSVKSLPYAVKEYFKQDIGDTPANDIPATDVVKFTAYLCMKAADGTIVNGWLASQTDMLSEDWMLFNF
;
A
#
# COMPACT_ATOMS: atom_id res chain seq x y z
N MET A 1 -7.94 14.86 -15.93
CA MET A 1 -7.49 14.67 -14.54
C MET A 1 -6.08 15.20 -14.48
N LYS A 2 -5.83 16.22 -13.65
CA LYS A 2 -4.52 16.87 -13.59
C LYS A 2 -3.60 16.14 -12.61
N THR A 3 -2.30 16.07 -12.90
CA THR A 3 -1.28 15.60 -11.96
C THR A 3 -1.08 16.63 -10.84
N LEU A 4 -0.40 16.25 -9.77
CA LEU A 4 -0.06 17.18 -8.69
C LEU A 4 0.93 18.25 -9.14
N ASP A 5 1.83 17.92 -10.05
CA ASP A 5 2.74 18.88 -10.67
C ASP A 5 1.98 19.91 -11.50
N GLU A 6 0.97 19.50 -12.26
CA GLU A 6 0.10 20.43 -12.99
C GLU A 6 -0.67 21.36 -12.04
N LYS A 7 -1.14 20.84 -10.90
CA LYS A 7 -1.80 21.65 -9.87
C LYS A 7 -0.83 22.58 -9.13
N SER A 8 0.36 22.09 -8.82
CA SER A 8 1.44 22.85 -8.20
C SER A 8 1.91 23.97 -9.13
N ALA A 9 2.04 23.68 -10.43
CA ALA A 9 2.35 24.66 -11.45
C ALA A 9 1.21 25.68 -11.61
N GLU A 10 -0.05 25.27 -11.56
CA GLU A 10 -1.19 26.20 -11.60
C GLU A 10 -1.29 27.07 -10.34
N TYR A 11 -1.06 26.48 -9.17
CA TYR A 11 -1.03 27.20 -7.90
C TYR A 11 0.15 28.17 -7.84
N SER A 12 1.33 27.73 -8.28
CA SER A 12 2.53 28.56 -8.41
C SER A 12 2.33 29.65 -9.46
N ALA A 13 1.71 29.37 -10.60
CA ALA A 13 1.38 30.38 -11.60
C ALA A 13 0.35 31.39 -11.07
N LYS A 14 -0.60 30.95 -10.24
CA LYS A 14 -1.56 31.82 -9.56
C LYS A 14 -0.88 32.72 -8.52
N LEU A 15 0.08 32.19 -7.75
CA LEU A 15 0.93 32.96 -6.82
C LEU A 15 1.89 33.90 -7.55
N CYS A 16 2.53 33.45 -8.63
CA CYS A 16 3.47 34.26 -9.41
C CYS A 16 2.76 35.38 -10.20
N ASN A 17 1.49 35.19 -10.57
CA ASN A 17 0.65 36.25 -11.15
C ASN A 17 0.02 37.17 -10.09
N GLN A 18 0.20 36.89 -8.80
CA GLN A 18 -0.13 37.79 -7.70
C GLN A 18 1.14 38.56 -7.31
N SER A 19 1.32 39.75 -7.89
CA SER A 19 2.35 40.68 -7.46
C SER A 19 1.96 41.29 -6.10
N GLY A 20 2.66 40.90 -5.03
CA GLY A 20 2.44 41.42 -3.67
C GLY A 20 3.39 40.85 -2.62
N ASN A 21 3.52 41.55 -1.49
CA ASN A 21 4.21 41.04 -0.29
C ASN A 21 3.25 40.10 0.46
N TYR A 22 3.58 38.81 0.53
CA TYR A 22 2.85 37.84 1.34
C TYR A 22 3.19 38.00 2.81
N SER A 23 2.20 37.90 3.69
CA SER A 23 2.43 37.77 5.11
C SER A 23 3.01 36.39 5.44
N LYS A 24 3.74 36.30 6.55
CA LYS A 24 4.26 35.03 7.07
C LYS A 24 3.15 33.98 7.23
N GLY A 25 1.96 34.39 7.71
CA GLY A 25 0.82 33.49 7.91
C GLY A 25 0.22 32.94 6.62
N GLU A 26 0.23 33.71 5.52
CA GLU A 26 -0.23 33.24 4.21
C GLU A 26 0.71 32.17 3.64
N LEU A 27 2.02 32.37 3.77
CA LEU A 27 3.03 31.37 3.37
C LEU A 27 2.94 30.09 4.22
N GLU A 28 2.75 30.22 5.54
CA GLU A 28 2.58 29.09 6.45
C GLU A 28 1.30 28.31 6.13
N THR A 29 0.20 28.99 5.82
CA THR A 29 -1.07 28.36 5.44
C THR A 29 -0.94 27.60 4.12
N ALA A 30 -0.34 28.22 3.10
CA ALA A 30 -0.08 27.59 1.82
C ALA A 30 0.80 26.34 1.95
N TYR A 31 1.85 26.41 2.78
CA TYR A 31 2.73 25.27 3.06
C TYR A 31 1.99 24.13 3.78
N CYS A 32 1.25 24.44 4.84
CA CYS A 32 0.47 23.45 5.60
C CYS A 32 -0.59 22.78 4.72
N GLN A 33 -1.30 23.56 3.91
CA GLN A 33 -2.33 23.06 3.01
C GLN A 33 -1.72 22.19 1.91
N GLY A 34 -0.66 22.67 1.25
CA GLY A 34 0.08 21.90 0.25
C GLY A 34 0.67 20.60 0.80
N ALA A 35 1.19 20.59 2.03
CA ALA A 35 1.71 19.40 2.69
C ALA A 35 0.60 18.39 3.03
N THR A 36 -0.56 18.87 3.48
CA THR A 36 -1.69 18.00 3.88
C THR A 36 -2.41 17.42 2.67
N GLU A 37 -2.64 18.22 1.63
CA GLU A 37 -3.28 17.79 0.39
C GLU A 37 -2.38 16.84 -0.42
N ASN A 38 -1.06 16.93 -0.27
CA ASN A 38 -0.10 16.01 -0.90
C ASN A 38 0.17 14.72 -0.10
N ALA A 39 -0.46 14.49 1.06
CA ALA A 39 -0.12 13.32 1.87
C ALA A 39 -0.63 11.99 1.28
N LYS A 40 -1.77 12.02 0.56
CA LYS A 40 -2.43 10.81 0.03
C LYS A 40 -3.10 11.07 -1.31
N LEU A 41 -3.51 10.01 -1.98
CA LEU A 41 -4.27 10.12 -3.23
C LEU A 41 -5.66 10.67 -2.95
N THR A 42 -6.08 11.62 -3.77
CA THR A 42 -7.43 12.18 -3.77
C THR A 42 -8.27 11.48 -4.84
N LYS A 43 -9.58 11.32 -4.57
CA LYS A 43 -10.49 10.68 -5.51
C LYS A 43 -10.54 11.46 -6.82
N GLY A 44 -10.27 10.76 -7.92
CA GLY A 44 -10.31 11.34 -9.25
C GLY A 44 -9.12 12.25 -9.54
N GLU A 45 -7.94 11.91 -9.02
CA GLU A 45 -6.68 12.60 -9.27
C GLU A 45 -5.55 11.58 -9.44
N PHE A 46 -4.44 12.05 -10.02
CA PHE A 46 -3.21 11.28 -10.11
C PHE A 46 -2.19 11.75 -9.08
N GLY A 47 -1.37 10.84 -8.58
CA GLY A 47 -0.31 11.16 -7.65
C GLY A 47 0.89 10.23 -7.74
N THR A 48 1.84 10.48 -6.86
CA THR A 48 3.13 9.79 -6.78
C THR A 48 3.01 8.41 -6.13
N PHE A 49 4.04 7.60 -6.27
CA PHE A 49 4.14 6.33 -5.53
C PHE A 49 4.08 6.51 -4.00
N GLY A 50 4.65 7.59 -3.45
CA GLY A 50 4.60 7.87 -2.02
C GLY A 50 3.17 8.05 -1.50
N GLN A 51 2.35 8.78 -2.25
CA GLN A 51 0.93 8.97 -1.95
C GLN A 51 0.13 7.70 -2.14
N ALA A 52 0.47 6.90 -3.14
CA ALA A 52 -0.12 5.58 -3.34
C ALA A 52 0.16 4.67 -2.14
N LEU A 53 1.42 4.62 -1.68
CA LEU A 53 1.83 3.84 -0.52
C LEU A 53 1.12 4.31 0.76
N GLU A 54 1.03 5.62 0.98
CA GLU A 54 0.30 6.15 2.13
C GLU A 54 -1.19 5.77 2.06
N SER A 55 -1.82 5.92 0.89
CA SER A 55 -3.22 5.52 0.68
C SER A 55 -3.44 4.02 0.94
N ILE A 56 -2.51 3.16 0.52
CA ILE A 56 -2.57 1.72 0.80
C ILE A 56 -2.52 1.44 2.30
N LYS A 57 -1.68 2.14 3.08
CA LYS A 57 -1.63 1.98 4.54
C LYS A 57 -2.94 2.35 5.21
N HIS A 58 -3.70 3.28 4.62
CA HIS A 58 -5.07 3.63 5.04
C HIS A 58 -6.14 2.65 4.53
N GLY A 59 -5.74 1.54 3.91
CA GLY A 59 -6.64 0.48 3.45
C GLY A 59 -7.27 0.73 2.07
N PHE A 60 -6.84 1.76 1.34
CA PHE A 60 -7.31 1.99 -0.02
C PHE A 60 -6.68 1.03 -1.02
N LEU A 61 -7.46 0.67 -2.03
CA LEU A 61 -6.95 0.03 -3.24
C LEU A 61 -6.40 1.11 -4.17
N VAL A 62 -5.22 0.89 -4.74
CA VAL A 62 -4.62 1.87 -5.67
C VAL A 62 -4.20 1.18 -6.95
N THR A 63 -4.20 1.93 -8.05
CA THR A 63 -3.86 1.45 -9.38
C THR A 63 -3.10 2.52 -10.14
N ARG A 64 -2.44 2.12 -11.23
CA ARG A 64 -1.83 3.06 -12.18
C ARG A 64 -2.68 3.18 -13.42
N LYS A 65 -2.77 4.39 -13.96
CA LYS A 65 -3.42 4.64 -15.26
C LYS A 65 -2.77 3.84 -16.39
N GLY A 66 -1.44 3.71 -16.37
CA GLY A 66 -0.63 3.06 -17.40
C GLY A 66 -0.52 1.54 -17.29
N TRP A 67 -1.20 0.89 -16.35
CA TRP A 67 -1.18 -0.57 -16.28
C TRP A 67 -1.98 -1.21 -17.41
N ASN A 68 -1.41 -2.26 -18.03
CA ASN A 68 -1.93 -2.92 -19.23
C ASN A 68 -3.09 -3.91 -18.97
N GLY A 69 -3.93 -3.67 -17.97
CA GLY A 69 -5.03 -4.59 -17.66
C GLY A 69 -6.16 -3.96 -16.86
N LYS A 70 -7.40 -4.26 -17.27
CA LYS A 70 -8.60 -3.81 -16.55
C LYS A 70 -8.65 -4.47 -15.18
N GLY A 71 -8.94 -3.67 -14.16
CA GLY A 71 -9.14 -4.16 -12.80
C GLY A 71 -7.86 -4.64 -12.12
N MET A 72 -6.69 -4.11 -12.49
CA MET A 72 -5.45 -4.30 -11.73
C MET A 72 -5.39 -3.30 -10.58
N PHE A 73 -5.05 -3.76 -9.38
CA PHE A 73 -4.85 -2.89 -8.21
C PHE A 73 -3.86 -3.54 -7.23
N ILE A 74 -3.23 -2.71 -6.41
CA ILE A 74 -2.41 -3.15 -5.28
C ILE A 74 -3.07 -2.80 -3.95
N PHE A 75 -2.77 -3.60 -2.94
CA PHE A 75 -3.26 -3.46 -1.57
C PHE A 75 -2.23 -4.00 -0.59
N MET A 76 -2.34 -3.65 0.69
CA MET A 76 -1.48 -4.20 1.74
C MET A 76 -2.20 -5.36 2.42
N ARG A 77 -1.50 -6.50 2.53
CA ARG A 77 -1.84 -7.49 3.54
C ARG A 77 -1.24 -7.01 4.87
N PRO A 78 -2.06 -6.78 5.93
CA PRO A 78 -1.53 -6.42 7.22
C PRO A 78 -0.71 -7.57 7.82
N ALA A 79 0.13 -7.24 8.81
CA ALA A 79 0.80 -8.25 9.61
C ALA A 79 -0.24 -9.12 10.33
N ASP A 80 0.09 -10.38 10.54
CA ASP A 80 -0.83 -11.39 11.04
C ASP A 80 -0.08 -12.40 11.91
N GLU A 81 -0.77 -12.97 12.90
CA GLU A 81 -0.23 -13.99 13.80
C GLU A 81 -1.13 -15.22 13.74
N ILE A 82 -0.57 -16.34 13.27
CA ILE A 82 -1.32 -17.60 13.12
C ILE A 82 -0.73 -18.63 14.07
N ARG A 83 -1.59 -19.28 14.85
CA ARG A 83 -1.18 -20.37 15.74
C ARG A 83 -0.42 -21.46 14.99
N VAL A 84 0.63 -21.99 15.60
CA VAL A 84 1.51 -22.99 14.98
C VAL A 84 0.74 -24.24 14.52
N ASP A 85 -0.26 -24.70 15.28
CA ASP A 85 -1.07 -25.86 14.91
C ASP A 85 -1.87 -25.65 13.61
N ILE A 86 -2.39 -24.43 13.39
CA ILE A 86 -3.10 -24.07 12.16
C ILE A 86 -2.11 -23.99 11.00
N VAL A 87 -0.91 -23.45 11.23
CA VAL A 87 0.15 -23.37 10.20
C VAL A 87 0.56 -24.77 9.70
N VAL A 88 0.80 -25.69 10.63
CA VAL A 88 1.21 -27.06 10.29
C VAL A 88 0.07 -27.82 9.60
N ASN A 89 -1.14 -27.81 10.18
CA ASN A 89 -2.22 -28.71 9.76
C ASN A 89 -3.12 -28.13 8.66
N SER A 90 -3.36 -26.83 8.67
CA SER A 90 -4.43 -26.20 7.87
C SER A 90 -3.94 -25.30 6.75
N VAL A 91 -2.72 -24.74 6.84
CA VAL A 91 -2.18 -23.87 5.78
C VAL A 91 -1.72 -24.73 4.60
N LYS A 92 -2.45 -24.65 3.48
CA LYS A 92 -2.17 -25.45 2.27
C LYS A 92 -1.03 -24.91 1.41
N SER A 93 -0.74 -23.61 1.51
CA SER A 93 0.23 -22.93 0.64
C SER A 93 1.68 -23.08 1.09
N LEU A 94 1.95 -23.68 2.26
CA LEU A 94 3.31 -23.86 2.77
C LEU A 94 3.91 -25.21 2.37
N PRO A 95 5.19 -25.25 1.96
CA PRO A 95 5.90 -26.49 1.70
C PRO A 95 5.95 -27.42 2.94
N TYR A 96 5.97 -28.73 2.71
CA TYR A 96 6.07 -29.73 3.79
C TYR A 96 7.26 -29.49 4.71
N ALA A 97 8.43 -29.16 4.17
CA ALA A 97 9.63 -28.88 4.96
C ALA A 97 9.46 -27.71 5.95
N VAL A 98 8.69 -26.67 5.57
CA VAL A 98 8.40 -25.54 6.47
C VAL A 98 7.44 -25.97 7.58
N LYS A 99 6.48 -26.84 7.28
CA LYS A 99 5.57 -27.39 8.28
C LYS A 99 6.31 -28.26 9.29
N GLU A 100 7.23 -29.11 8.82
CA GLU A 100 8.05 -29.94 9.71
C GLU A 100 8.99 -29.10 10.59
N TYR A 101 9.48 -27.96 10.07
CA TYR A 101 10.27 -27.03 10.89
C TYR A 101 9.44 -26.52 12.08
N PHE A 102 8.24 -25.97 11.83
CA PHE A 102 7.36 -25.50 12.92
C PHE A 102 6.81 -26.62 13.79
N LYS A 103 6.69 -27.85 13.26
CA LYS A 103 6.29 -29.01 14.04
C LYS A 103 7.33 -29.37 15.12
N GLN A 104 8.61 -29.06 14.91
CA GLN A 104 9.64 -29.29 15.94
C GLN A 104 9.37 -28.50 17.22
N ASP A 105 8.76 -27.33 17.11
CA ASP A 105 8.45 -26.47 18.26
C ASP A 105 7.31 -27.03 19.13
N ILE A 106 6.38 -27.81 18.53
CA ILE A 106 5.20 -28.36 19.21
C ILE A 106 5.30 -29.87 19.50
N GLY A 107 6.17 -30.60 18.80
CA GLY A 107 6.31 -32.05 18.92
C GLY A 107 5.01 -32.81 18.61
N ASP A 108 4.71 -33.82 19.44
CA ASP A 108 3.47 -34.61 19.38
C ASP A 108 2.38 -34.06 20.32
N THR A 109 2.51 -32.81 20.77
CA THR A 109 1.54 -32.18 21.68
C THR A 109 0.17 -32.10 21.00
N PRO A 110 -0.92 -32.60 21.62
CA PRO A 110 -2.26 -32.46 21.09
C PRO A 110 -2.61 -30.98 20.87
N ALA A 111 -3.36 -30.67 19.80
CA ALA A 111 -3.67 -29.28 19.45
C ALA A 111 -4.34 -28.46 20.57
N ASN A 112 -5.07 -29.13 21.48
CA ASN A 112 -5.74 -28.51 22.62
C ASN A 112 -4.78 -28.09 23.74
N ASP A 113 -3.59 -28.69 23.80
CA ASP A 113 -2.59 -28.47 24.84
C ASP A 113 -1.48 -27.52 24.39
N ILE A 114 -1.48 -27.09 23.12
CA ILE A 114 -0.56 -26.07 22.60
C ILE A 114 -0.94 -24.70 23.16
N PRO A 115 -0.01 -24.00 23.86
CA PRO A 115 -0.26 -22.65 24.37
C PRO A 115 -0.75 -21.70 23.27
N ALA A 116 -1.75 -20.88 23.61
CA ALA A 116 -2.27 -19.89 22.66
C ALA A 116 -1.24 -18.82 22.24
N THR A 117 -0.10 -18.75 22.95
CA THR A 117 1.02 -17.84 22.65
C THR A 117 1.95 -18.34 21.55
N ASP A 118 1.86 -19.62 21.17
CA ASP A 118 2.72 -20.21 20.14
C ASP A 118 2.16 -19.89 18.76
N VAL A 119 2.66 -18.79 18.19
CA VAL A 119 2.21 -18.22 16.92
C VAL A 119 3.36 -17.99 15.96
N VAL A 120 3.10 -18.23 14.68
CA VAL A 120 3.95 -17.81 13.57
C VAL A 120 3.54 -16.41 13.15
N LYS A 121 4.51 -15.49 13.14
CA LYS A 121 4.30 -14.08 12.78
C LYS A 121 4.58 -13.85 11.31
N PHE A 122 3.58 -13.36 10.59
CA PHE A 122 3.69 -12.93 9.21
C PHE A 122 3.80 -11.41 9.15
N THR A 123 4.83 -10.90 8.49
CA THR A 123 5.01 -9.46 8.31
C THR A 123 4.02 -8.91 7.28
N ALA A 124 3.73 -7.62 7.37
CA ALA A 124 2.93 -6.94 6.36
C ALA A 124 3.69 -6.87 5.03
N TYR A 125 2.99 -7.01 3.91
CA TYR A 125 3.56 -6.88 2.58
C TYR A 125 2.51 -6.40 1.57
N LEU A 126 2.98 -5.90 0.43
CA LEU A 126 2.10 -5.49 -0.67
C LEU A 126 1.69 -6.69 -1.52
N CYS A 127 0.44 -6.70 -1.94
CA CYS A 127 -0.14 -7.66 -2.85
C CYS A 127 -0.65 -6.93 -4.10
N MET A 128 -0.71 -7.66 -5.21
CA MET A 128 -1.34 -7.18 -6.43
C MET A 128 -2.42 -8.15 -6.88
N LYS A 129 -3.56 -7.62 -7.31
CA LYS A 129 -4.51 -8.36 -8.15
C LYS A 129 -4.16 -8.08 -9.61
N ALA A 130 -3.74 -9.11 -10.33
CA ALA A 130 -3.32 -9.01 -11.73
C ALA A 130 -4.52 -8.99 -12.69
N ALA A 131 -4.25 -8.72 -13.97
CA ALA A 131 -5.27 -8.59 -15.01
C ALA A 131 -6.07 -9.90 -15.19
N ASP A 132 -5.39 -11.04 -15.08
CA ASP A 132 -5.95 -12.39 -15.19
C ASP A 132 -6.76 -12.84 -13.95
N GLY A 133 -6.80 -12.01 -12.90
CA GLY A 133 -7.51 -12.31 -11.66
C GLY A 133 -6.66 -12.97 -10.58
N THR A 134 -5.39 -13.31 -10.88
CA THR A 134 -4.49 -13.89 -9.88
C THR A 134 -4.06 -12.87 -8.83
N ILE A 135 -3.72 -13.37 -7.64
CA ILE A 135 -3.14 -12.56 -6.56
C ILE A 135 -1.65 -12.84 -6.49
N VAL A 136 -0.84 -11.80 -6.71
CA VAL A 136 0.60 -11.81 -6.51
C VAL A 136 0.87 -11.40 -5.07
N ASN A 137 1.27 -12.35 -4.23
CA ASN A 137 1.76 -12.08 -2.88
C ASN A 137 3.18 -11.53 -2.94
N GLY A 138 3.46 -10.47 -2.19
CA GLY A 138 4.79 -9.84 -2.16
C GLY A 138 5.10 -9.10 -3.46
N TRP A 139 4.13 -8.36 -4.00
CA TRP A 139 4.35 -7.52 -5.17
C TRP A 139 5.45 -6.50 -4.89
N LEU A 140 6.44 -6.49 -5.77
CA LEU A 140 7.58 -5.58 -5.69
C LEU A 140 7.37 -4.45 -6.70
N ALA A 141 7.38 -3.21 -6.21
CA ALA A 141 7.33 -2.04 -7.09
C ALA A 141 8.60 -1.99 -7.95
N SER A 142 8.43 -1.94 -9.26
CA SER A 142 9.55 -1.72 -10.17
C SER A 142 10.06 -0.27 -10.09
N GLN A 143 11.23 0.00 -10.65
CA GLN A 143 11.73 1.38 -10.74
C GLN A 143 10.76 2.30 -11.49
N THR A 144 10.09 1.78 -12.52
CA THR A 144 9.09 2.57 -13.25
C THR A 144 7.86 2.83 -12.39
N ASP A 145 7.41 1.86 -11.59
CA ASP A 145 6.30 2.06 -10.64
C ASP A 145 6.62 3.14 -9.60
N MET A 146 7.81 3.08 -9.01
CA MET A 146 8.26 4.04 -7.99
C MET A 146 8.41 5.46 -8.52
N LEU A 147 8.83 5.62 -9.78
CA LEU A 147 9.02 6.92 -10.43
C LEU A 147 7.76 7.44 -11.14
N SER A 148 6.64 6.72 -11.07
CA SER A 148 5.43 7.12 -11.77
C SER A 148 4.55 8.04 -10.92
N GLU A 149 3.84 8.92 -11.63
CA GLU A 149 2.94 9.93 -11.06
C GLU A 149 1.49 9.74 -11.50
N ASP A 150 1.19 8.59 -12.11
CA ASP A 150 -0.12 8.23 -12.62
C ASP A 150 -0.90 7.30 -11.69
N TRP A 151 -0.56 7.29 -10.39
CA TRP A 151 -1.24 6.51 -9.37
C TRP A 151 -2.58 7.13 -9.02
N MET A 152 -3.61 6.32 -8.83
CA MET A 152 -4.96 6.76 -8.47
C MET A 152 -5.64 5.74 -7.56
N LEU A 153 -6.64 6.20 -6.81
CA LEU A 153 -7.53 5.29 -6.07
C LEU A 153 -8.27 4.39 -7.07
N PHE A 154 -8.26 3.09 -6.80
CA PHE A 154 -9.00 2.12 -7.58
C PHE A 154 -10.48 2.13 -7.15
N ASN A 155 -11.36 2.50 -8.09
CA ASN A 155 -12.80 2.47 -7.89
C ASN A 155 -13.38 1.22 -8.59
N PHE A 156 -14.27 0.51 -7.90
CA PHE A 156 -14.97 -0.68 -8.40
C PHE A 156 -16.49 -0.48 -8.31
#